data_AF-A0AAJ1ZTK1-F1
#
_entry.id   AF-A0AAJ1ZTK1-F1
#
_cell.length_a   1.000
_cell.length_b   1.000
_cell.length_c   1.000
_cell.angle_alpha   90.00
_cell.angle_beta   90.00
_cell.angle_gamma   90.00
#
_symmetry.space_group_name_H-M   'P 1'
#
loop_
_entity.id
_entity.type
_entity.pdbx_description
1 polymer ?
#
loop_
_entity_poly.entity_id
_entity_poly.type
_entity_poly.pdbx_seq_one_letter_code
_entity_poly.pdbx_strand_id
1 'polypeptide(L)'
;MRLNPLDGELPSSLQGEDAARWTFGANIDLIRSAEIVMARLDDFRGSDEPDSGTAFEVGFAVARGTPLWAYRSTETTLAERVKATTVNSDGGICEAGYLIEDFGLRVNLMLACSAHIVVGGPDMCLDAIAPVLDGAPPVLGGSGLAKR
;
A
#
# COMPACT_ATOMS: atom_id res chain seq x y z
N MET A 1 -17.25 6.51 -8.75
CA MET A 1 -17.47 5.05 -8.86
C MET A 1 -16.25 4.37 -8.28
N ARG A 2 -16.41 3.33 -7.44
CA ARG A 2 -15.26 2.53 -6.97
C ARG A 2 -14.98 1.45 -8.02
N LEU A 3 -13.73 1.32 -8.44
CA LEU A 3 -13.28 0.30 -9.38
C LEU A 3 -12.20 -0.52 -8.70
N ASN A 4 -12.45 -1.82 -8.53
CA ASN A 4 -11.42 -2.77 -8.12
C ASN A 4 -10.71 -3.28 -9.38
N PRO A 5 -9.38 -3.42 -9.36
CA PRO A 5 -8.64 -4.07 -10.45
C PRO A 5 -9.23 -5.42 -10.91
N LEU A 6 -9.87 -6.17 -10.01
CA LEU A 6 -10.51 -7.46 -10.32
C LEU A 6 -11.98 -7.37 -10.79
N ASP A 7 -12.56 -6.18 -10.92
CA ASP A 7 -13.95 -6.02 -11.38
C ASP A 7 -14.10 -6.21 -12.90
N GLY A 8 -13.00 -6.29 -13.66
CA GLY A 8 -13.04 -6.53 -15.10
C GLY A 8 -13.44 -7.98 -15.44
N GLU A 9 -14.43 -8.16 -16.31
CA GLU A 9 -14.79 -9.48 -16.81
C GLU A 9 -13.69 -10.03 -17.74
N LEU A 10 -12.95 -11.03 -17.26
CA LEU A 10 -11.99 -11.78 -18.07
C LEU A 10 -12.73 -12.53 -19.19
N PRO A 11 -12.35 -12.34 -20.47
CA PRO A 11 -12.96 -13.08 -21.57
C PRO A 11 -12.79 -14.59 -21.37
N SER A 12 -13.90 -15.34 -21.44
CA SER A 12 -13.91 -16.79 -21.16
C SER A 12 -13.02 -17.62 -22.10
N SER A 13 -12.64 -17.06 -23.25
CA SER A 13 -11.71 -17.67 -24.22
C SER A 13 -10.25 -17.60 -23.80
N LEU A 14 -9.87 -16.73 -22.86
CA LEU A 14 -8.49 -16.57 -22.40
C LEU A 14 -8.22 -17.47 -21.20
N GLN A 15 -7.05 -18.12 -21.20
CA GLN A 15 -6.62 -19.04 -20.14
C GLN A 15 -5.10 -18.90 -19.91
N GLY A 16 -4.63 -19.37 -18.75
CA GLY A 16 -3.19 -19.42 -18.45
C GLY A 16 -2.50 -18.06 -18.57
N GLU A 17 -1.41 -18.02 -19.33
CA GLU A 17 -0.59 -16.82 -19.48
C GLU A 17 -1.33 -15.67 -20.19
N ASP A 18 -2.20 -15.96 -21.17
CA ASP A 18 -2.94 -14.92 -21.89
C ASP A 18 -3.99 -14.27 -21.00
N ALA A 19 -4.63 -15.05 -20.12
CA ALA A 19 -5.50 -14.50 -19.09
C ALA A 19 -4.72 -13.60 -18.11
N ALA A 20 -3.52 -14.03 -17.69
CA ALA A 20 -2.68 -13.23 -16.80
C ALA A 20 -2.24 -11.89 -17.44
N ARG A 21 -1.83 -11.90 -18.72
CA ARG A 21 -1.47 -10.68 -19.47
C ARG A 21 -2.66 -9.74 -19.62
N TRP A 22 -3.84 -10.29 -19.89
CA TRP A 22 -5.08 -9.51 -19.98
C TRP A 22 -5.39 -8.84 -18.64
N THR A 23 -5.37 -9.58 -17.53
CA THR A 23 -5.67 -9.04 -16.20
C THR A 23 -4.66 -7.97 -15.81
N PHE A 24 -3.36 -8.22 -16.05
CA PHE A 24 -2.32 -7.22 -15.84
C PHE A 24 -2.61 -5.92 -16.61
N GLY A 25 -2.91 -6.02 -17.91
CA GLY A 25 -3.24 -4.86 -18.74
C GLY A 25 -4.46 -4.11 -18.22
N ALA A 26 -5.53 -4.83 -17.86
CA ALA A 26 -6.75 -4.25 -17.31
C ALA A 26 -6.49 -3.50 -15.98
N ASN A 27 -5.73 -4.08 -15.05
CA ASN A 27 -5.34 -3.42 -13.80
C ASN A 27 -4.56 -2.12 -14.07
N ILE A 28 -3.58 -2.16 -14.98
CA ILE A 28 -2.80 -0.99 -15.36
C ILE A 28 -3.71 0.11 -15.92
N ASP A 29 -4.66 -0.23 -16.80
CA ASP A 29 -5.55 0.75 -17.41
C ASP A 29 -6.56 1.32 -16.39
N LEU A 30 -6.97 0.55 -15.39
CA LEU A 30 -7.76 1.05 -14.26
C LEU A 30 -6.96 2.06 -13.43
N ILE A 31 -5.72 1.75 -13.06
CA ILE A 31 -4.85 2.71 -12.35
C ILE A 31 -4.58 3.94 -13.23
N ARG A 32 -4.48 3.76 -14.55
CA ARG A 32 -4.30 4.89 -15.48
C ARG A 32 -5.53 5.80 -15.62
N SER A 33 -6.71 5.31 -15.31
CA SER A 33 -7.95 6.10 -15.35
C SER A 33 -8.39 6.60 -13.98
N ALA A 34 -7.77 6.11 -12.91
CA ALA A 34 -8.08 6.50 -11.55
C ALA A 34 -7.66 7.94 -11.22
N GLU A 35 -8.56 8.68 -10.57
CA GLU A 35 -8.28 9.98 -9.96
C GLU A 35 -7.56 9.84 -8.62
N ILE A 36 -7.83 8.76 -7.88
CA ILE A 36 -7.21 8.39 -6.61
C ILE A 36 -7.04 6.88 -6.58
N VAL A 37 -5.92 6.40 -6.04
CA VAL A 37 -5.71 4.98 -5.73
C VAL A 37 -5.84 4.78 -4.23
N MET A 38 -6.57 3.74 -3.82
CA MET A 38 -6.67 3.29 -2.44
C MET A 38 -6.07 1.87 -2.34
N ALA A 39 -4.94 1.73 -1.64
CA ALA A 39 -4.22 0.48 -1.51
C ALA A 39 -4.47 -0.20 -0.15
N ARG A 40 -4.61 -1.53 -0.15
CA ARG A 40 -4.64 -2.33 1.08
C ARG A 40 -3.21 -2.75 1.44
N LEU A 41 -2.72 -2.30 2.59
CA LEU A 41 -1.36 -2.60 3.08
C LEU A 41 -1.36 -3.51 4.32
N ASP A 42 -2.41 -4.31 4.50
CA ASP A 42 -2.44 -5.40 5.47
C ASP A 42 -1.47 -6.51 5.08
N ASP A 43 -1.12 -7.33 6.07
CA ASP A 43 -0.27 -8.50 5.84
C ASP A 43 -0.96 -9.48 4.88
N PHE A 44 -0.21 -9.87 3.86
CA PHE A 44 -0.67 -10.84 2.88
C PHE A 44 0.07 -12.16 3.07
N ARG A 45 -0.68 -13.26 3.18
CA ARG A 45 -0.11 -14.62 3.37
C ARG A 45 0.79 -14.78 4.61
N GLY A 46 0.63 -13.92 5.62
CA GLY A 46 1.30 -14.04 6.92
C GLY A 46 2.76 -13.59 6.97
N SER A 47 3.23 -12.83 5.97
CA SER A 47 4.64 -12.42 5.84
C SER A 47 4.99 -11.07 6.51
N ASP A 48 4.14 -10.54 7.40
CA ASP A 48 4.28 -9.20 8.03
C ASP A 48 4.42 -8.02 7.07
N GLU A 49 4.18 -8.26 5.77
CA GLU A 49 4.38 -7.35 4.65
C GLU A 49 3.14 -7.32 3.73
N PRO A 50 2.89 -6.18 3.06
CA PRO A 50 1.85 -6.07 2.03
C PRO A 50 2.08 -7.01 0.83
N ASP A 51 1.00 -7.26 0.08
CA ASP A 51 1.06 -7.99 -1.18
C ASP A 51 1.99 -7.29 -2.20
N SER A 52 2.83 -8.06 -2.88
CA SER A 52 3.78 -7.52 -3.86
C SER A 52 3.11 -6.98 -5.12
N GLY A 53 1.94 -7.52 -5.51
CA GLY A 53 1.11 -6.95 -6.56
C GLY A 53 0.61 -5.55 -6.19
N THR A 54 0.10 -5.41 -4.97
CA THR A 54 -0.33 -4.11 -4.43
C THR A 54 0.84 -3.12 -4.36
N ALA A 55 2.03 -3.57 -3.93
CA ALA A 55 3.23 -2.72 -3.92
C ALA A 55 3.64 -2.25 -5.32
N PHE A 56 3.49 -3.10 -6.33
CA PHE A 56 3.72 -2.73 -7.73
C PHE A 56 2.70 -1.68 -8.21
N GLU A 57 1.42 -1.86 -7.90
CA GLU A 57 0.35 -0.91 -8.26
C GLU A 57 0.55 0.45 -7.59
N VAL A 58 0.97 0.46 -6.32
CA VAL A 58 1.39 1.66 -5.58
C VAL A 58 2.54 2.36 -6.31
N GLY A 59 3.61 1.64 -6.65
CA GLY A 59 4.75 2.21 -7.37
C GLY A 59 4.35 2.82 -8.72
N PHE A 60 3.45 2.16 -9.45
CA PHE A 60 2.92 2.67 -10.71
C PHE A 60 2.09 3.95 -10.52
N ALA A 61 1.22 3.99 -9.51
CA ALA A 61 0.44 5.18 -9.16
C ALA A 61 1.34 6.38 -8.78
N VAL A 62 2.40 6.14 -8.02
CA VAL A 62 3.42 7.14 -7.66
C VAL A 62 4.11 7.70 -8.90
N ALA A 63 4.58 6.82 -9.81
CA ALA A 63 5.24 7.25 -11.03
C ALA A 63 4.33 8.10 -11.94
N ARG A 64 3.01 7.87 -11.87
CA ARG A 64 1.99 8.63 -12.59
C ARG A 64 1.61 9.95 -11.92
N GLY A 65 1.98 10.16 -10.66
CA GLY A 65 1.53 11.29 -9.86
C GLY A 65 0.07 11.19 -9.41
N THR A 66 -0.50 9.98 -9.38
CA THR A 66 -1.88 9.76 -8.91
C THR A 66 -1.90 9.84 -7.38
N PRO A 67 -2.78 10.66 -6.76
CA PRO A 67 -2.95 10.69 -5.32
C PRO A 67 -3.20 9.30 -4.74
N LEU A 68 -2.46 8.97 -3.69
CA LEU A 68 -2.44 7.64 -3.10
C LEU A 68 -2.86 7.69 -1.64
N TRP A 69 -3.92 6.94 -1.34
CA TRP A 69 -4.34 6.60 0.00
C TRP A 69 -4.11 5.12 0.22
N ALA A 70 -3.88 4.75 1.47
CA ALA A 70 -3.74 3.37 1.84
C ALA A 70 -4.35 3.12 3.19
N TYR A 71 -4.68 1.87 3.48
CA TYR A 71 -5.09 1.47 4.81
C TYR A 71 -4.35 0.24 5.28
N ARG A 72 -4.18 0.18 6.59
CA ARG A 72 -3.64 -0.97 7.29
C ARG A 72 -4.35 -1.11 8.63
N SER A 73 -4.76 -2.32 8.95
CA SER A 73 -5.53 -2.63 10.16
C SER A 73 -4.76 -2.40 11.46
N THR A 74 -3.43 -2.51 11.44
CA THR A 74 -2.59 -2.45 12.64
C THR A 74 -1.80 -1.14 12.75
N GLU A 75 -1.67 -0.62 13.97
CA GLU A 75 -0.78 0.52 14.27
C GLU A 75 0.67 0.14 14.51
N THR A 76 0.92 -1.14 14.80
CA THR A 76 2.26 -1.67 15.09
C THR A 76 3.22 -1.39 13.95
N THR A 77 4.43 -1.01 14.33
CA THR A 77 5.54 -0.79 13.39
C THR A 77 5.99 -2.10 12.76
N LEU A 78 6.71 -2.03 11.64
CA LEU A 78 7.30 -3.19 10.98
C LEU A 78 8.25 -3.94 11.93
N ALA A 79 9.11 -3.20 12.64
CA ALA A 79 10.08 -3.78 13.56
C ALA A 79 9.45 -4.53 14.74
N GLU A 80 8.33 -4.02 15.27
CA GLU A 80 7.57 -4.69 16.34
C GLU A 80 6.90 -5.99 15.88
N ARG A 81 6.48 -6.07 14.61
CA ARG A 81 5.83 -7.27 14.05
C ARG A 81 6.83 -8.35 13.68
N VAL A 82 7.83 -7.99 12.85
CA VAL A 82 8.81 -8.94 12.30
C VAL A 82 9.68 -9.53 13.41
N LYS A 83 9.97 -8.75 14.47
CA LYS A 83 10.80 -9.09 15.63
C LYS A 83 12.21 -9.54 15.27
N ALA A 84 13.19 -8.77 15.73
CA ALA A 84 14.59 -9.14 15.57
C ALA A 84 14.92 -10.41 16.36
N THR A 85 15.58 -11.38 15.72
CA THR A 85 16.18 -12.55 16.38
C THR A 85 17.60 -12.26 16.87
N THR A 86 18.30 -11.37 16.17
CA THR A 86 19.62 -10.87 16.52
C THR A 86 19.72 -9.39 16.18
N VAL A 87 20.68 -8.69 16.77
CA VAL A 87 20.96 -7.27 16.50
C VAL A 87 22.45 -7.13 16.23
N ASN A 88 22.80 -6.45 15.13
CA ASN A 88 24.19 -6.15 14.77
C ASN A 88 24.42 -4.61 14.73
N SER A 89 25.54 -4.17 14.15
CA SER A 89 25.85 -2.74 14.01
C SER A 89 24.87 -1.97 13.13
N ASP A 90 24.20 -2.67 12.21
CA ASP A 90 23.37 -2.09 11.15
C ASP A 90 21.88 -2.12 11.51
N GLY A 91 21.48 -3.00 12.44
CA GLY A 91 20.12 -3.05 12.97
C GLY A 91 19.67 -4.44 13.42
N GLY A 92 18.36 -4.59 13.60
CA GLY A 92 17.73 -5.87 13.91
C GLY A 92 17.67 -6.78 12.68
N ILE A 93 17.94 -8.07 12.87
CA ILE A 93 17.88 -9.09 11.82
C ILE A 93 16.71 -10.03 12.10
N CYS A 94 15.84 -10.25 11.12
CA CYS A 94 14.69 -11.15 11.25
C CYS A 94 15.11 -12.62 11.25
N GLU A 95 14.18 -13.52 11.53
CA GLU A 95 14.44 -14.98 11.53
C GLU A 95 14.99 -15.49 10.20
N ALA A 96 14.57 -14.88 9.08
CA ALA A 96 15.05 -15.24 7.74
C ALA A 96 16.43 -14.65 7.39
N GLY A 97 17.08 -13.92 8.31
CA GLY A 97 18.42 -13.37 8.11
C GLY A 97 18.47 -12.03 7.36
N TYR A 98 17.34 -11.35 7.18
CA TYR A 98 17.27 -10.04 6.54
C TYR A 98 17.27 -8.91 7.55
N LEU A 99 17.86 -7.77 7.17
CA LEU A 99 17.80 -6.54 7.95
C LEU A 99 16.35 -6.03 8.02
N ILE A 100 15.92 -5.67 9.21
CA ILE A 100 14.61 -5.06 9.47
C ILE A 100 14.74 -3.55 9.28
N GLU A 101 13.90 -2.98 8.42
CA GLU A 101 13.76 -1.52 8.34
C GLU A 101 13.07 -0.99 9.61
N ASP A 102 13.82 -0.26 10.45
CA ASP A 102 13.31 0.32 11.68
C ASP A 102 13.35 1.85 11.64
N PHE A 103 12.47 2.42 10.81
CA PHE A 103 12.21 3.85 10.76
C PHE A 103 11.02 4.26 11.63
N GLY A 104 10.52 3.36 12.51
CA GLY A 104 9.25 3.54 13.21
C GLY A 104 8.02 3.55 12.28
N LEU A 105 8.16 3.01 11.07
CA LEU A 105 7.10 2.95 10.06
C LEU A 105 6.35 1.62 10.15
N ARG A 106 5.10 1.62 9.65
CA ARG A 106 4.19 0.45 9.73
C ARG A 106 4.45 -0.59 8.65
N VAL A 107 5.04 -0.18 7.54
CA VAL A 107 5.36 -1.01 6.37
C VAL A 107 6.69 -0.51 5.79
N ASN A 108 7.23 -1.22 4.80
CA ASN A 108 8.40 -0.78 4.04
C ASN A 108 8.36 0.73 3.72
N LEU A 109 9.51 1.40 3.84
CA LEU A 109 9.63 2.85 3.69
C LEU A 109 9.05 3.36 2.36
N MET A 110 9.17 2.59 1.27
CA MET A 110 8.70 3.01 -0.05
C MET A 110 7.18 3.15 -0.09
N LEU A 111 6.46 2.32 0.65
CA LEU A 111 4.99 2.36 0.75
C LEU A 111 4.55 3.40 1.78
N ALA A 112 5.23 3.42 2.93
CA ALA A 112 4.90 4.34 4.03
C ALA A 112 5.06 5.81 3.65
N CYS A 113 6.06 6.14 2.82
CA CYS A 113 6.35 7.51 2.42
C CYS A 113 5.59 7.95 1.14
N SER A 114 4.93 7.04 0.43
CA SER A 114 4.26 7.34 -0.84
C SER A 114 2.74 7.46 -0.74
N ALA A 115 2.14 7.02 0.37
CA ALA A 115 0.70 7.00 0.58
C ALA A 115 0.28 7.75 1.85
N HIS A 116 -0.92 8.32 1.85
CA HIS A 116 -1.61 8.69 3.08
C HIS A 116 -2.18 7.43 3.74
N ILE A 117 -1.49 6.91 4.76
CA ILE A 117 -1.88 5.68 5.44
C ILE A 117 -2.90 5.97 6.55
N VAL A 118 -4.08 5.37 6.43
CA VAL A 118 -5.11 5.32 7.46
C VAL A 118 -4.98 4.02 8.24
N VAL A 119 -4.90 4.12 9.56
CA VAL A 119 -5.02 2.97 10.43
C VAL A 119 -6.49 2.56 10.49
N GLY A 120 -6.77 1.30 10.20
CA GLY A 120 -8.10 0.72 10.28
C GLY A 120 -8.47 -0.03 9.00
N GLY A 121 -9.74 0.06 8.64
CA GLY A 121 -10.32 -0.66 7.50
C GLY A 121 -10.52 0.22 6.27
N PRO A 122 -11.01 -0.40 5.17
CA PRO A 122 -11.31 0.31 3.94
C PRO A 122 -12.31 1.45 4.15
N ASP A 123 -13.34 1.25 4.99
CA ASP A 123 -14.37 2.28 5.24
C ASP A 123 -13.78 3.56 5.85
N MET A 124 -12.88 3.43 6.84
CA MET A 124 -12.19 4.58 7.43
C MET A 124 -11.29 5.31 6.42
N CYS A 125 -10.66 4.55 5.52
CA CYS A 125 -9.85 5.13 4.46
C CYS A 125 -10.72 5.92 3.48
N LEU A 126 -11.89 5.39 3.14
CA LEU A 126 -12.86 6.04 2.26
C LEU A 126 -13.44 7.31 2.89
N ASP A 127 -13.73 7.28 4.19
CA ASP A 127 -14.14 8.47 4.95
C ASP A 127 -13.05 9.55 4.93
N ALA A 128 -11.78 9.16 4.98
CA ALA A 128 -10.66 10.10 4.89
C ALA A 128 -10.42 10.65 3.47
N ILE A 129 -10.77 9.88 2.44
CA ILE A 129 -10.69 10.30 1.03
C ILE A 129 -11.82 11.26 0.66
N ALA A 130 -13.03 11.06 1.19
CA ALA A 130 -14.23 11.79 0.76
C ALA A 130 -14.08 13.33 0.75
N PRO A 131 -13.51 13.99 1.80
CA PRO A 131 -13.32 15.43 1.79
C PRO A 131 -12.41 15.93 0.65
N VAL A 132 -11.42 15.14 0.25
CA VAL A 132 -10.48 15.51 -0.82
C VAL A 132 -11.17 15.52 -2.19
N LEU A 133 -12.09 14.57 -2.41
CA LEU A 133 -12.91 14.53 -3.63
C LEU A 133 -13.87 15.74 -3.73
N ASP A 134 -14.32 16.24 -2.58
CA ASP A 134 -15.19 17.43 -2.48
C ASP A 134 -14.40 18.76 -2.52
N GLY A 135 -13.07 18.71 -2.71
CA GLY A 135 -12.20 19.88 -2.80
C GLY A 135 -11.76 20.47 -1.45
N ALA A 136 -11.98 19.75 -0.34
CA ALA A 136 -11.44 20.13 0.96
C ALA A 136 -9.96 19.67 1.09
N PRO A 137 -9.09 20.47 1.72
CA PRO A 137 -7.70 20.07 1.91
C PRO A 137 -7.62 18.82 2.81
N PRO A 138 -6.69 17.89 2.54
CA PRO A 138 -6.54 16.69 3.36
C PRO A 138 -6.24 17.08 4.81
N VAL A 139 -6.98 16.50 5.74
CA VAL A 139 -6.71 16.66 7.18
C VAL A 139 -5.44 15.88 7.50
N LEU A 140 -4.33 16.59 7.67
CA LEU A 140 -3.05 16.01 8.08
C LEU A 140 -3.15 15.53 9.54
N GLY A 141 -3.55 14.27 9.73
CA GLY A 141 -3.42 13.56 11.00
C GLY A 141 -1.98 13.09 11.19
N GLY A 142 -1.14 13.93 11.80
CA GLY A 142 0.20 13.54 12.21
C GLY A 142 1.10 14.72 12.54
N SER A 143 1.36 14.95 13.83
CA SER A 143 2.29 15.95 14.34
C SER A 143 3.74 15.60 14.00
N GLY A 144 4.15 15.81 12.75
CA GLY A 144 5.56 15.82 12.37
C GLY A 144 6.17 17.16 12.76
N LEU A 145 6.71 17.25 13.98
CA LEU A 145 7.65 18.33 14.31
C LEU A 145 8.88 18.14 13.42
N ALA A 146 8.97 18.92 12.35
CA ALA A 146 10.22 19.18 11.66
C ALA A 146 11.16 19.89 12.65
N LYS A 147 11.99 19.12 13.35
CA LYS A 147 13.16 19.67 14.02
C LYS A 147 14.21 19.91 12.94
N ARG A 148 14.62 21.17 12.85
CA ARG A 148 15.81 21.63 12.11
C ARG A 148 17.06 20.91 12.61
#